data_AF-A0A7J7P034-F1
#
_entry.id   AF-A0A7J7P034-F1
#
_cell.length_a   1.000
_cell.length_b   1.000
_cell.length_c   1.000
_cell.angle_alpha   90.00
_cell.angle_beta   90.00
_cell.angle_gamma   90.00
#
_symmetry.space_group_name_H-M   'P 1'
#
loop_
_entity.id
_entity.type
_entity.pdbx_description
1 polymer ?
#
loop_
_entity_poly.entity_id
_entity_poly.type
_entity_poly.pdbx_seq_one_letter_code
_entity_poly.pdbx_strand_id
1 'polypeptide(L)' 'MSDSKVETISRLAQWRIDNFGPCTYRRSESFKVGLWNWHLSIEKNRYLYVRLFPSQVEC' A
#
# COMPACT_ATOMS: atom_id res chain seq x y z
N MET A 1 -1.26 -15.60 0.91
CA MET A 1 -1.29 -15.04 -0.46
C MET A 1 -2.28 -13.87 -0.56
N SER A 2 -2.27 -12.96 0.43
CA SER A 2 -3.25 -11.87 0.53
C SER A 2 -2.65 -10.57 1.11
N ASP A 3 -1.35 -10.55 1.39
CA ASP A 3 -0.67 -9.44 2.08
C ASP A 3 -0.52 -8.18 1.21
N SER A 4 -1.09 -8.15 0.01
CA SER A 4 -1.09 -6.98 -0.88
C SER A 4 -2.45 -6.29 -0.93
N LYS A 5 -3.53 -6.97 -0.51
CA LYS A 5 -4.89 -6.43 -0.61
C LYS A 5 -5.09 -5.29 0.40
N VAL A 6 -5.69 -4.21 -0.08
CA VAL A 6 -6.08 -3.07 0.77
C VAL A 6 -7.59 -3.11 0.98
N GLU A 7 -7.99 -3.10 2.24
CA GLU A 7 -9.39 -2.99 2.63
C GLU A 7 -9.78 -1.52 2.65
N THR A 8 -10.84 -1.18 1.90
CA THR A 8 -11.37 0.18 1.87
C THR A 8 -12.74 0.22 2.54
N ILE A 9 -12.88 1.10 3.52
CA ILE A 9 -14.17 1.57 4.04
C ILE A 9 -14.33 3.05 3.66
N SER A 10 -15.52 3.63 3.89
CA SER A 10 -15.93 4.92 3.29
C SER A 10 -14.91 6.08 3.36
N ARG A 11 -14.04 6.14 4.38
CA ARG A 11 -12.99 7.17 4.53
C ARG A 11 -11.63 6.63 4.98
N LEU A 12 -11.43 5.32 4.93
CA LEU A 12 -10.21 4.69 5.44
C LEU A 12 -9.79 3.57 4.49
N ALA A 13 -8.51 3.55 4.17
CA ALA A 13 -7.86 2.43 3.51
C ALA A 13 -6.91 1.78 4.51
N GLN A 14 -7.03 0.46 4.69
CA GLN A 14 -6.23 -0.31 5.61
C GLN A 14 -5.51 -1.41 4.86
N TRP A 15 -4.18 -1.42 4.97
CA TRP A 15 -3.35 -2.47 4.42
C TRP A 15 -2.71 -3.26 5.56
N ARG A 16 -3.05 -4.56 5.65
CA ARG A 16 -2.56 -5.45 6.69
C ARG A 16 -1.44 -6.34 6.16
N ILE A 17 -0.32 -6.36 6.88
CA ILE A 17 0.84 -7.20 6.60
C ILE A 17 1.16 -7.96 7.88
N ASP A 18 0.91 -9.27 7.89
CA ASP A 18 1.09 -10.08 9.10
C ASP A 18 2.56 -10.40 9.39
N ASN A 19 3.38 -10.55 8.34
CA ASN A 19 4.80 -10.83 8.49
C ASN A 19 5.66 -9.87 7.66
N PHE A 20 6.47 -9.07 8.36
CA PHE A 20 7.33 -8.07 7.75
C PHE A 20 8.78 -8.29 8.14
N GLY A 21 9.49 -9.04 7.29
CA GLY A 21 10.88 -9.42 7.49
C GLY A 21 11.87 -8.25 7.40
N PRO A 22 13.14 -8.47 7.77
CA PRO A 22 14.21 -7.48 7.59
C PRO A 22 14.45 -7.18 6.09
N CYS A 23 14.85 -5.95 5.77
CA CYS A 23 15.21 -5.52 4.40
C CYS A 23 14.15 -5.84 3.34
N THR A 24 12.87 -5.68 3.67
CA THR A 24 11.76 -6.04 2.79
C THR A 24 11.12 -4.80 2.18
N TYR A 25 10.92 -4.83 0.86
CA TYR A 25 10.04 -3.91 0.13
C TYR A 25 8.73 -4.63 -0.18
N ARG A 26 7.60 -3.98 0.06
CA ARG A 26 6.27 -4.45 -0.36
C ARG A 26 5.49 -3.33 -1.00
N ARG A 27 4.62 -3.71 -1.93
CA ARG A 27 3.66 -2.82 -2.59
C ARG A 27 2.26 -3.38 -2.43
N SER A 28 1.31 -2.51 -2.13
CA SER A 28 -0.10 -2.88 -2.06
C SER A 28 -0.72 -2.96 -3.45
N GLU A 29 -1.87 -3.63 -3.54
CA GLU A 29 -2.79 -3.46 -4.66
C GLU A 29 -3.32 -2.02 -4.71
N SER A 30 -3.74 -1.60 -5.89
CA SER A 30 -4.39 -0.30 -6.07
C SER A 30 -5.74 -0.28 -5.38
N PHE A 31 -6.05 0.81 -4.70
CA PHE A 31 -7.29 1.02 -3.98
C PHE A 31 -7.82 2.44 -4.23
N LYS A 32 -9.15 2.58 -4.19
CA LYS A 32 -9.80 3.87 -4.47
C LYS A 32 -10.08 4.61 -3.17
N VAL A 33 -9.62 5.86 -3.08
CA VAL A 33 -10.01 6.80 -2.02
C VAL A 33 -10.38 8.11 -2.67
N GLY A 34 -11.64 8.53 -2.47
CA GLY A 34 -12.22 9.64 -3.22
C GLY A 34 -12.31 9.32 -4.71
N LEU A 35 -11.77 10.21 -5.54
CA LEU A 35 -11.79 10.09 -7.01
C LEU A 35 -10.53 9.43 -7.59
N TRP A 36 -9.52 9.16 -6.77
CA TRP A 36 -8.21 8.71 -7.23
C TRP A 36 -7.98 7.25 -6.85
N ASN A 37 -7.30 6.54 -7.75
CA ASN A 37 -6.71 5.24 -7.45
C ASN A 37 -5.34 5.49 -6.82
N TRP A 38 -5.08 4.85 -5.69
CA TRP A 38 -3.86 4.99 -4.92
C TRP A 38 -3.22 3.63 -4.73
N HIS A 39 -1.91 3.59 -4.47
CA HIS A 39 -1.25 2.41 -3.94
C HIS A 39 -0.22 2.83 -2.89
N LEU A 40 0.02 1.93 -1.94
CA LEU A 40 1.01 2.10 -0.89
C LEU A 40 2.26 1.30 -1.23
N SER A 41 3.41 1.83 -0.85
CA SER A 41 4.65 1.06 -0.78
C SER A 41 5.27 1.20 0.60
N ILE A 42 5.76 0.09 1.12
CA ILE A 42 6.44 0.06 2.41
C ILE A 42 7.82 -0.53 2.19
N GLU A 43 8.83 0.16 2.70
CA GLU A 43 10.21 -0.25 2.65
C GLU A 43 10.78 -0.27 4.06
N LYS A 44 11.28 -1.42 4.50
CA LYS A 44 11.96 -1.53 5.80
C LYS A 44 13.45 -1.70 5.60
N ASN A 45 14.18 -0.63 5.87
CA ASN A 45 15.63 -0.61 5.92
C ASN A 45 16.08 0.32 7.04
N ARG A 46 16.58 -0.24 8.16
CA ARG A 46 16.90 0.43 9.45
C ARG A 46 15.72 1.19 10.08
N TYR A 47 14.97 1.93 9.28
CA TYR A 47 13.71 2.60 9.52
C TYR A 47 12.61 2.02 8.62
N LEU A 48 11.37 2.36 8.96
CA LEU A 48 10.19 2.01 8.18
C LEU A 48 9.78 3.22 7.34
N TYR A 49 9.82 3.09 6.02
CA TYR A 49 9.32 4.10 5.09
C TYR A 49 7.98 3.66 4.54
N VAL A 50 6.99 4.54 4.63
CA VAL A 50 5.65 4.35 4.05
C VAL A 50 5.45 5.47 3.03
N ARG A 51 5.20 5.10 1.77
CA ARG A 51 4.97 6.05 0.67
C ARG A 51 3.61 5.77 0.03
N LEU A 52 2.86 6.83 -0.24
CA LEU A 52 1.58 6.79 -0.95
C LEU A 52 1.79 7.37 -2.35
N PHE A 53 1.36 6.63 -3.37
CA PHE A 53 1.49 7.03 -4.76
C PHE A 53 0.12 7.05 -5.43
N PRO A 54 -0.17 8.05 -6.28
CA PRO A 54 -1.30 7.96 -7.20
C PRO A 54 -1.03 6.85 -8.22
N SER A 55 -2.00 5.99 -8.46
CA SER A 55 -1.99 5.11 -9.64
C SER A 55 -2.16 6.02 -10.84
N GLN A 56 -1.11 6.12 -11.66
CA GLN A 56 -1.19 6.83 -12.93
C GLN A 56 -2.32 6.22 -13.77
N VAL A 57 -3.12 7.11 -14.38
CA VAL A 57 -3.78 6.83 -15.65
C VAL A 57 -2.65 6.38 -16.59
N GLU A 58 -2.76 5.19 -17.17
CA GLU A 58 -1.82 4.71 -18.19
C GLU A 58 -1.63 5.83 -19.23
N CYS A 59 -0.38 6.27 -19.43
CA CYS A 59 -0.01 7.15 -20.55
C CYS A 59 0.07 6.32 -21.84
#